data_AF-A0A1V6GQZ9-F1
#
_entry.id   AF-A0A1V6GQZ9-F1
#
_cell.length_a   1.000
_cell.length_b   1.000
_cell.length_c   1.000
_cell.angle_alpha   90.00
_cell.angle_beta   90.00
_cell.angle_gamma   90.00
#
_symmetry.space_group_name_H-M   'P 1'
#
loop_
_entity.id
_entity.type
_entity.pdbx_description
1 polymer ?
#
loop_
_entity_poly.entity_id
_entity_poly.type
_entity_poly.pdbx_seq_one_letter_code
_entity_poly.pdbx_strand_id
1 'polypeptide(L)'
;MTTAMMYRDMRDGNNHPEQDITDWLCPLTSVYDPELSAHLRTQGRQVWWYVCCGPTWPHANFASFEYPPVEGRLLGWLTHRYRSDGLLFWHVNLWPDRPPLRTGDTFLDEWVAEYSLKMPGDGQLLYPGADGPLPSIRLAQVRDGIEDYEWLQMLERRASRAAADAMTGELIRSMADFTRDPAALRRVRARIADALERL
;
A
#
# COMPACT_ATOMS: atom_id res chain seq x y z
N MET A 1 10.68 -20.22 -2.95
CA MET A 1 11.14 -18.86 -2.58
C MET A 1 10.10 -17.88 -3.10
N THR A 2 9.69 -16.86 -2.33
CA THR A 2 8.73 -15.85 -2.81
C THR A 2 9.46 -14.77 -3.63
N THR A 3 8.73 -14.03 -4.47
CA THR A 3 9.32 -12.92 -5.25
C THR A 3 9.85 -11.80 -4.36
N ALA A 4 9.30 -11.65 -3.15
CA ALA A 4 9.84 -10.78 -2.09
C ALA A 4 11.24 -11.21 -1.63
N MET A 5 11.43 -12.50 -1.36
CA MET A 5 12.73 -13.04 -0.96
C MET A 5 13.73 -12.95 -2.10
N MET A 6 13.31 -13.31 -3.32
CA MET A 6 14.14 -13.20 -4.53
C MET A 6 14.67 -11.78 -4.72
N TYR A 7 13.82 -10.77 -4.59
CA TYR A 7 14.23 -9.36 -4.68
C TYR A 7 15.25 -8.98 -3.60
N ARG A 8 14.99 -9.39 -2.34
CA ARG A 8 15.93 -9.12 -1.24
C ARG A 8 17.28 -9.78 -1.50
N ASP A 9 17.28 -11.02 -1.97
CA ASP A 9 18.49 -11.77 -2.27
C ASP A 9 19.27 -11.07 -3.40
N MET A 10 18.60 -10.62 -4.47
CA MET A 10 19.23 -9.79 -5.52
C MET A 10 19.88 -8.53 -4.96
N ARG A 11 19.16 -7.79 -4.10
CA ARG A 11 19.64 -6.57 -3.45
C ARG A 11 20.89 -6.83 -2.60
N ASP A 12 20.91 -7.98 -1.93
CA ASP A 12 22.02 -8.40 -1.07
C ASP A 12 23.16 -9.08 -1.88
N GLY A 13 23.05 -9.14 -3.21
CA GLY A 13 24.07 -9.69 -4.12
C GLY A 13 23.99 -11.19 -4.36
N ASN A 14 22.94 -11.86 -3.88
CA ASN A 14 22.71 -13.30 -4.01
C ASN A 14 21.80 -13.60 -5.21
N ASN A 15 22.32 -14.38 -6.16
CA ASN A 15 21.61 -14.72 -7.38
C ASN A 15 21.17 -16.19 -7.41
N HIS A 16 19.95 -16.42 -7.90
CA HIS A 16 19.32 -17.73 -8.00
C HIS A 16 18.67 -17.93 -9.37
N PRO A 17 18.69 -19.12 -9.99
CA PRO A 17 18.11 -19.33 -11.33
C PRO A 17 16.63 -18.95 -11.44
N GLU A 18 15.85 -19.10 -10.36
CA GLU A 18 14.42 -18.76 -10.36
C GLU A 18 14.18 -17.25 -10.51
N GLN A 19 15.17 -16.43 -10.18
CA GLN A 19 15.12 -15.00 -10.39
C GLN A 19 15.06 -14.66 -11.88
N ASP A 20 15.71 -15.41 -12.76
CA ASP A 20 15.79 -15.13 -14.19
C ASP A 20 14.44 -15.27 -14.92
N ILE A 21 13.57 -16.12 -14.38
CA ILE A 21 12.24 -16.41 -14.94
C ILE A 21 11.11 -15.62 -14.24
N THR A 22 11.45 -14.70 -13.32
CA THR A 22 10.48 -13.94 -12.55
C THR A 22 10.18 -12.59 -13.19
N ASP A 23 8.96 -12.42 -13.70
CA ASP A 23 8.53 -11.16 -14.31
C ASP A 23 8.27 -10.06 -13.28
N TRP A 24 7.66 -10.41 -12.15
CA TRP A 24 7.17 -9.47 -11.13
C TRP A 24 7.84 -9.73 -9.78
N LEU A 25 8.52 -8.71 -9.27
CA LEU A 25 9.15 -8.72 -7.96
C LEU A 25 8.36 -7.83 -7.00
N CYS A 26 8.21 -8.26 -5.76
CA CYS A 26 7.35 -7.59 -4.80
C CYS A 26 7.96 -7.64 -3.39
N PRO A 27 9.02 -6.86 -3.11
CA PRO A 27 9.60 -6.73 -1.77
C PRO A 27 8.68 -6.01 -0.79
N LEU A 28 8.98 -6.12 0.51
CA LEU A 28 8.40 -5.23 1.51
C LEU A 28 8.77 -3.78 1.18
N THR A 29 7.91 -2.82 1.53
CA THR A 29 8.22 -1.39 1.36
C THR A 29 9.53 -0.98 2.05
N SER A 30 9.91 -1.65 3.15
CA SER A 30 11.19 -1.45 3.87
C SER A 30 12.41 -2.08 3.20
N VAL A 31 12.21 -2.98 2.23
CA VAL A 31 13.26 -3.69 1.48
C VAL A 31 13.46 -3.08 0.08
N TYR A 32 12.47 -2.36 -0.42
CA TYR A 32 12.47 -1.71 -1.73
C TYR A 32 13.71 -0.81 -1.92
N ASP A 33 14.43 -1.05 -3.01
CA ASP A 33 15.63 -0.33 -3.42
C ASP A 33 15.38 0.40 -4.76
N PRO A 34 15.44 1.73 -4.82
CA PRO A 34 15.13 2.48 -6.05
C PRO A 34 16.05 2.16 -7.23
N GLU A 35 17.34 1.89 -6.99
CA GLU A 35 18.34 1.69 -8.04
C GLU A 35 18.20 0.29 -8.67
N LEU A 36 18.11 -0.74 -7.83
CA LEU A 36 17.82 -2.10 -8.27
C LEU A 36 16.48 -2.14 -9.00
N SER A 37 15.45 -1.47 -8.48
CA SER A 37 14.14 -1.42 -9.14
C SER A 37 14.20 -0.74 -10.50
N ALA A 38 14.96 0.35 -10.63
CA ALA A 38 15.18 0.98 -11.93
C ALA A 38 15.92 0.05 -12.90
N HIS A 39 16.95 -0.66 -12.44
CA HIS A 39 17.69 -1.63 -13.24
C HIS A 39 16.77 -2.77 -13.74
N LEU A 40 16.00 -3.39 -12.85
CA LEU A 40 15.07 -4.47 -13.19
C LEU A 40 14.02 -4.02 -14.22
N ARG A 41 13.54 -2.78 -14.13
CA ARG A 41 12.62 -2.22 -15.14
C ARG A 41 13.26 -2.09 -16.52
N THR A 42 14.57 -1.83 -16.62
CA THR A 42 15.28 -1.83 -17.93
C THR A 42 15.29 -3.21 -18.59
N GLN A 43 15.10 -4.27 -17.80
CA GLN A 43 15.01 -5.65 -18.26
C GLN A 43 13.56 -6.08 -18.57
N GLY A 44 12.60 -5.15 -18.57
CA GLY A 44 11.18 -5.42 -18.83
C GLY A 44 10.41 -6.01 -17.65
N ARG A 45 11.01 -6.07 -16.45
CA ARG A 45 10.37 -6.59 -15.23
C ARG A 45 9.53 -5.52 -14.55
N GLN A 46 8.58 -5.97 -13.72
CA GLN A 46 7.83 -5.09 -12.83
C GLN A 46 8.33 -5.24 -11.39
N VAL A 47 8.42 -4.11 -10.67
CA VAL A 47 8.75 -4.07 -9.26
C VAL A 47 7.64 -3.35 -8.50
N TRP A 48 6.80 -4.17 -7.89
CA TRP A 48 5.76 -3.76 -6.96
C TRP A 48 6.34 -3.72 -5.55
N TRP A 49 5.50 -3.46 -4.55
CA TRP A 49 5.83 -3.75 -3.16
C TRP A 49 4.61 -4.32 -2.42
N TYR A 50 4.85 -4.86 -1.24
CA TYR A 50 3.76 -5.35 -0.38
C TYR A 50 3.91 -4.89 1.06
N VAL A 51 2.79 -4.93 1.76
CA VAL A 51 2.71 -4.87 3.21
C VAL A 51 1.94 -6.09 3.72
N CYS A 52 2.20 -6.49 4.96
CA CYS A 52 1.55 -7.60 5.67
C CYS A 52 1.80 -7.36 7.18
N CYS A 53 1.98 -8.42 7.98
CA CYS A 53 2.62 -8.40 9.30
C CYS A 53 3.94 -7.59 9.41
N GLY A 54 4.52 -7.16 8.28
CA GLY A 54 5.53 -6.12 8.22
C GLY A 54 5.41 -5.27 6.94
N PRO A 55 6.18 -4.19 6.81
CA PRO A 55 6.98 -3.62 7.88
C PRO A 55 6.10 -3.01 8.97
N THR A 56 6.63 -2.94 10.19
CA THR A 56 5.95 -2.31 11.33
C THR A 56 6.37 -0.84 11.44
N TRP A 57 5.86 -0.14 12.46
CA TRP A 57 6.25 1.24 12.78
C TRP A 57 7.78 1.42 12.70
N PRO A 58 8.29 2.49 12.07
CA PRO A 58 7.57 3.70 11.62
C PRO A 58 7.07 3.68 10.16
N HIS A 59 7.14 2.55 9.46
CA HIS A 59 6.67 2.44 8.08
C HIS A 59 5.14 2.51 7.96
N ALA A 60 4.64 2.97 6.81
CA ALA A 60 3.21 2.98 6.53
C ALA A 60 2.71 1.55 6.31
N ASN A 61 1.62 1.18 6.99
CA ASN A 61 1.01 -0.13 6.84
C ASN A 61 -0.50 -0.05 7.18
N PHE A 62 -1.34 -0.78 6.43
CA PHE A 62 -2.79 -0.87 6.69
C PHE A 62 -3.24 -2.25 7.15
N ALA A 63 -2.30 -3.19 7.29
CA ALA A 63 -2.63 -4.56 7.62
C ALA A 63 -3.21 -4.68 9.04
N SER A 64 -2.63 -3.98 10.02
CA SER A 64 -3.26 -3.86 11.34
C SER A 64 -4.36 -2.82 11.37
N PHE A 65 -5.49 -3.12 12.00
CA PHE A 65 -6.52 -2.10 12.31
C PHE A 65 -6.12 -1.17 13.46
N GLU A 66 -5.00 -1.44 14.14
CA GLU A 66 -4.44 -0.56 15.17
C GLU A 66 -3.56 0.55 14.56
N TYR A 67 -3.19 0.44 13.28
CA TYR A 67 -2.41 1.47 12.61
C TYR A 67 -3.26 2.69 12.25
N PRO A 68 -2.66 3.90 12.24
CA PRO A 68 -3.36 5.11 11.83
C PRO A 68 -3.99 4.92 10.43
N PRO A 69 -5.32 5.07 10.27
CA PRO A 69 -5.99 4.76 9.00
C PRO A 69 -5.43 5.49 7.78
N VAL A 70 -4.89 6.71 8.00
CA VAL A 70 -4.25 7.53 6.96
C VAL A 70 -3.06 6.83 6.29
N GLU A 71 -2.40 5.88 6.95
CA GLU A 71 -1.26 5.15 6.38
C GLU A 71 -1.67 4.32 5.16
N GLY A 72 -2.89 3.77 5.15
CA GLY A 72 -3.41 3.04 4.00
C GLY A 72 -3.57 3.92 2.75
N ARG A 73 -3.95 5.18 2.97
CA ARG A 73 -4.03 6.19 1.91
C ARG A 73 -2.65 6.65 1.47
N LEU A 74 -1.74 6.90 2.42
CA LEU A 74 -0.36 7.33 2.17
C LEU A 74 0.46 6.30 1.39
N LEU A 75 0.12 5.01 1.46
CA LEU A 75 0.77 3.99 0.63
C LEU A 75 0.57 4.25 -0.87
N GLY A 76 -0.55 4.84 -1.31
CA GLY A 76 -0.72 5.29 -2.70
C GLY A 76 0.23 6.44 -3.07
N TRP A 77 0.39 7.42 -2.18
CA TRP A 77 1.32 8.55 -2.36
C TRP A 77 2.78 8.10 -2.38
N LEU A 78 3.14 7.17 -1.48
CA LEU A 78 4.44 6.52 -1.44
C LEU A 78 4.68 5.75 -2.75
N THR A 79 3.67 5.05 -3.27
CA THR A 79 3.76 4.26 -4.52
C THR A 79 4.15 5.16 -5.68
N HIS A 80 3.50 6.32 -5.82
CA HIS A 80 3.86 7.32 -6.82
C HIS A 80 5.28 7.86 -6.62
N ARG A 81 5.61 8.33 -5.41
CA ARG A 81 6.89 8.97 -5.09
C ARG A 81 8.07 8.04 -5.36
N TYR A 82 8.00 6.79 -4.91
CA TYR A 82 9.06 5.78 -5.05
C TYR A 82 9.00 5.00 -6.35
N ARG A 83 8.06 5.34 -7.24
CA ARG A 83 7.88 4.72 -8.55
C ARG A 83 7.67 3.22 -8.45
N SER A 84 6.96 2.75 -7.42
CA SER A 84 6.56 1.34 -7.35
C SER A 84 5.50 1.10 -8.44
N ASP A 85 5.58 -0.05 -9.11
CA ASP A 85 4.66 -0.40 -10.20
C ASP A 85 3.30 -0.87 -9.68
N GLY A 86 3.21 -1.16 -8.37
CA GLY A 86 1.95 -1.51 -7.73
C GLY A 86 2.10 -1.84 -6.24
N LEU A 87 0.96 -2.10 -5.61
CA LEU A 87 0.85 -2.46 -4.20
C LEU A 87 0.09 -3.77 -4.07
N LEU A 88 0.73 -4.74 -3.42
CA LEU A 88 0.15 -6.04 -3.13
C LEU A 88 -0.22 -6.14 -1.66
N PHE A 89 -1.38 -6.74 -1.40
CA PHE A 89 -1.75 -7.25 -0.09
C PHE A 89 -2.09 -8.72 -0.21
N TRP A 90 -1.53 -9.55 0.66
CA TRP A 90 -1.51 -11.00 0.46
C TRP A 90 -2.89 -11.67 0.58
N HIS A 91 -3.85 -11.03 1.27
CA HIS A 91 -5.20 -11.57 1.45
C HIS A 91 -6.18 -10.46 1.87
N VAL A 92 -7.45 -10.51 1.46
CA VAL A 92 -8.45 -9.48 1.82
C VAL A 92 -9.63 -10.02 2.63
N ASN A 93 -9.87 -11.32 2.59
CA ASN A 93 -11.05 -11.98 3.17
C ASN A 93 -10.65 -13.23 3.97
N LEU A 94 -9.60 -13.15 4.79
CA LEU A 94 -9.12 -14.28 5.59
C LEU A 94 -10.08 -14.48 6.77
N TRP A 95 -11.27 -14.98 6.46
CA TRP A 95 -12.35 -15.08 7.43
C TRP A 95 -12.19 -16.37 8.24
N PRO A 96 -12.34 -16.29 9.58
CA PRO A 96 -12.44 -17.50 10.38
C PRO A 96 -13.73 -18.25 10.01
N ASP A 97 -13.76 -19.56 10.27
CA ASP A 97 -14.98 -20.36 10.16
C ASP A 97 -15.96 -20.00 11.30
N ARG A 98 -16.71 -18.91 11.10
CA ARG A 98 -17.65 -18.29 12.05
C ARG A 98 -18.90 -17.80 11.32
N PRO A 99 -20.05 -17.66 12.02
CA PRO A 99 -21.24 -17.08 11.43
C PRO A 99 -20.98 -15.66 10.87
N PRO A 100 -21.68 -15.29 9.79
CA PRO A 100 -21.52 -13.98 9.19
C PRO A 100 -22.04 -12.88 10.14
N LEU A 101 -21.39 -11.71 10.07
CA LEU A 101 -21.75 -10.53 10.84
C LEU A 101 -23.12 -10.01 10.43
N ARG A 102 -23.92 -9.58 11.39
CA ARG A 102 -25.18 -8.90 11.14
C ARG A 102 -25.02 -7.44 11.50
N THR A 103 -25.49 -6.55 10.64
CA THR A 103 -25.37 -5.09 10.84
C THR A 103 -26.13 -4.56 12.06
N GLY A 104 -27.05 -5.36 12.62
CA GLY A 104 -27.74 -5.08 13.87
C GLY A 104 -27.01 -5.55 15.14
N ASP A 105 -25.88 -6.25 15.02
CA ASP A 105 -25.14 -6.75 16.19
C ASP A 105 -24.35 -5.61 16.83
N THR A 106 -24.64 -5.33 18.11
CA THR A 106 -23.91 -4.31 18.89
C THR A 106 -22.51 -4.78 19.28
N PHE A 107 -22.35 -6.09 19.53
CA PHE A 107 -21.10 -6.72 19.93
C PHE A 107 -20.80 -7.89 18.99
N LEU A 108 -19.54 -8.01 18.58
CA LEU A 108 -19.09 -9.05 17.67
C LEU A 108 -18.44 -10.20 18.45
N ASP A 109 -19.18 -10.78 19.42
CA ASP A 109 -18.64 -11.77 20.36
C ASP A 109 -18.13 -13.05 19.67
N GLU A 110 -18.71 -13.38 18.52
CA GLU A 110 -18.31 -14.54 17.72
C GLU A 110 -17.16 -14.23 16.76
N TRP A 111 -16.90 -12.95 16.47
CA TRP A 111 -15.86 -12.54 15.55
C TRP A 111 -14.51 -12.58 16.23
N VAL A 112 -13.63 -13.41 15.69
CA VAL A 112 -12.21 -13.40 16.02
C VAL A 112 -11.48 -12.86 14.81
N ALA A 113 -10.77 -11.75 14.97
CA ALA A 113 -9.86 -11.31 13.93
C ALA A 113 -8.79 -12.39 13.76
N GLU A 114 -8.81 -13.08 12.62
CA GLU A 114 -7.69 -13.92 12.20
C GLU A 114 -6.47 -13.01 12.08
N TYR A 115 -5.33 -13.51 12.53
CA TYR A 115 -4.08 -12.78 12.46
C TYR A 115 -2.97 -13.68 11.97
N SER A 116 -2.46 -13.40 10.78
CA SER A 116 -1.16 -13.94 10.39
C SER A 116 -0.11 -13.38 11.34
N LEU A 117 0.75 -14.25 11.86
CA LEU A 117 1.90 -13.89 12.69
C LEU A 117 1.59 -12.95 13.87
N LYS A 118 0.38 -13.08 14.47
CA LYS A 118 -0.08 -12.29 15.64
C LYS A 118 -0.33 -10.80 15.39
N MET A 119 -0.50 -10.37 14.14
CA MET A 119 -0.90 -9.00 13.85
C MET A 119 -2.41 -8.88 13.57
N PRO A 120 -3.17 -8.14 14.39
CA PRO A 120 -4.62 -8.10 14.32
C PRO A 120 -5.13 -7.45 13.03
N GLY A 121 -5.94 -8.18 12.26
CA GLY A 121 -6.52 -7.69 11.00
C GLY A 121 -5.68 -7.92 9.75
N ASP A 122 -4.49 -8.51 9.88
CA ASP A 122 -3.67 -8.91 8.72
C ASP A 122 -4.40 -9.96 7.89
N GLY A 123 -4.48 -9.76 6.59
CA GLY A 123 -5.27 -10.61 5.67
C GLY A 123 -6.77 -10.35 5.66
N GLN A 124 -7.26 -9.35 6.40
CA GLN A 124 -8.67 -9.01 6.52
C GLN A 124 -8.93 -7.52 6.20
N LEU A 125 -9.43 -7.22 5.00
CA LEU A 125 -9.93 -5.90 4.59
C LEU A 125 -11.43 -5.89 4.28
N LEU A 126 -12.00 -7.08 4.07
CA LEU A 126 -13.41 -7.37 3.92
C LEU A 126 -13.87 -8.22 5.11
N TYR A 127 -15.14 -8.11 5.48
CA TYR A 127 -15.77 -8.90 6.53
C TYR A 127 -16.97 -9.69 5.96
N PRO A 128 -17.28 -10.89 6.46
CA PRO A 128 -18.40 -11.69 5.97
C PRO A 128 -19.69 -11.17 6.59
N GLY A 129 -20.45 -10.33 5.87
CA GLY A 129 -21.79 -9.92 6.29
C GLY A 129 -22.85 -10.94 5.87
N ALA A 130 -23.97 -11.00 6.60
CA ALA A 130 -25.07 -11.92 6.32
C ALA A 130 -25.65 -11.74 4.89
N ASP A 131 -25.63 -10.51 4.38
CA ASP A 131 -26.12 -10.15 3.04
C ASP A 131 -24.99 -10.02 2.00
N GLY A 132 -23.74 -10.35 2.36
CA GLY A 132 -22.57 -10.26 1.50
C GLY A 132 -21.35 -9.57 2.14
N PRO A 133 -20.22 -9.47 1.41
CA PRO A 133 -18.99 -8.89 1.95
C PRO A 133 -19.14 -7.41 2.34
N LEU A 134 -18.69 -7.07 3.54
CA LEU A 134 -18.67 -5.70 4.07
C LEU A 134 -17.27 -5.10 3.96
N PRO A 135 -17.09 -3.90 3.38
CA PRO A 135 -15.78 -3.26 3.30
C PRO A 135 -15.36 -2.65 4.63
N SER A 136 -14.07 -2.76 4.95
CA SER A 136 -13.49 -2.04 6.09
C SER A 136 -13.24 -0.57 5.77
N ILE A 137 -13.13 0.26 6.82
CA ILE A 137 -12.60 1.63 6.70
C ILE A 137 -11.18 1.61 6.10
N ARG A 138 -10.36 0.60 6.45
CA ARG A 138 -9.01 0.43 5.89
C ARG A 138 -9.04 0.25 4.37
N LEU A 139 -9.97 -0.57 3.84
CA LEU A 139 -10.15 -0.75 2.40
C LEU A 139 -10.57 0.55 1.71
N ALA A 140 -11.44 1.34 2.35
CA ALA A 140 -11.79 2.67 1.85
C ALA A 140 -10.57 3.61 1.80
N GLN A 141 -9.68 3.57 2.80
CA GLN A 141 -8.43 4.35 2.78
C GLN A 141 -7.48 3.89 1.66
N VAL A 142 -7.37 2.58 1.41
CA VAL A 142 -6.59 2.05 0.29
C VAL A 142 -7.16 2.52 -1.06
N ARG A 143 -8.49 2.42 -1.25
CA ARG A 143 -9.17 2.93 -2.45
C ARG A 143 -8.89 4.41 -2.66
N ASP A 144 -9.09 5.23 -1.62
CA ASP A 144 -8.82 6.66 -1.67
C ASP A 144 -7.34 6.95 -1.98
N GLY A 145 -6.41 6.12 -1.52
CA GLY A 145 -4.97 6.22 -1.85
C GLY A 145 -4.68 5.88 -3.31
N ILE A 146 -5.40 4.93 -3.90
CA ILE A 146 -5.32 4.61 -5.34
C ILE A 146 -5.84 5.79 -6.18
N GLU A 147 -6.96 6.40 -5.79
CA GLU A 147 -7.48 7.60 -6.46
C GLU A 147 -6.48 8.76 -6.40
N ASP A 148 -5.84 8.98 -5.24
CA ASP A 148 -4.81 10.00 -5.09
C ASP A 148 -3.57 9.71 -5.95
N TYR A 149 -3.18 8.42 -6.09
CA TYR A 149 -2.11 8.00 -7.01
C TYR A 149 -2.44 8.39 -8.46
N GLU A 150 -3.67 8.12 -8.91
CA GLU A 150 -4.12 8.50 -10.26
C GLU A 150 -4.05 10.02 -10.47
N TRP A 151 -4.41 10.82 -9.47
CA TRP A 151 -4.32 12.27 -9.55
C TRP A 151 -2.87 12.77 -9.66
N LEU A 152 -1.95 12.15 -8.92
CA LEU A 152 -0.52 12.42 -9.04
C LEU A 152 0.01 12.02 -10.42
N GLN A 153 -0.41 10.88 -10.96
CA GLN A 153 -0.06 10.46 -12.32
C GLN A 153 -0.61 11.42 -13.38
N MET A 154 -1.84 11.90 -13.22
CA MET A 154 -2.42 12.92 -14.09
C MET A 154 -1.61 14.21 -14.03
N LEU A 155 -1.20 14.65 -12.83
CA LEU A 155 -0.40 15.85 -12.64
C LEU A 155 1.00 15.69 -13.26
N GLU A 156 1.63 14.53 -13.10
CA GLU A 156 2.90 14.19 -13.72
C GLU A 156 2.81 14.29 -15.26
N ARG A 157 1.76 13.71 -15.85
CA ARG A 157 1.55 13.70 -17.31
C ARG A 157 1.20 15.06 -17.89
N ARG A 158 0.40 15.86 -17.19
CA ARG A 158 -0.13 17.14 -17.69
C ARG A 158 0.76 18.33 -17.37
N ALA A 159 1.54 18.27 -16.30
CA ALA A 159 2.48 19.31 -15.93
C ALA A 159 3.93 18.79 -15.99
N SER A 160 4.36 18.03 -14.99
CA SER A 160 5.66 17.38 -14.96
C SER A 160 5.79 16.47 -13.75
N ARG A 161 6.74 15.54 -13.83
CA ARG A 161 7.20 14.76 -12.67
C ARG A 161 7.57 15.63 -11.48
N ALA A 162 8.31 16.72 -11.72
CA ALA A 162 8.74 17.64 -10.66
C ALA A 162 7.56 18.30 -9.93
N ALA A 163 6.47 18.60 -10.63
CA ALA A 163 5.26 19.14 -10.01
C ALA A 163 4.58 18.13 -9.07
N ALA A 164 4.48 16.86 -9.49
CA ALA A 164 3.93 15.81 -8.63
C ALA A 164 4.87 15.49 -7.45
N ASP A 165 6.19 15.46 -7.67
CA ASP A 165 7.19 15.24 -6.63
C ASP A 165 7.19 16.36 -5.57
N ALA A 166 6.94 17.61 -5.98
CA ALA A 166 6.78 18.74 -5.05
C ALA A 166 5.57 18.54 -4.13
N MET A 167 4.41 18.10 -4.67
CA MET A 167 3.22 17.81 -3.88
C MET A 167 3.44 16.66 -2.90
N THR A 168 4.02 15.55 -3.36
CA THR A 168 4.33 14.42 -2.47
C THR A 168 5.38 14.77 -1.41
N GLY A 169 6.34 15.65 -1.73
CA GLY A 169 7.41 16.08 -0.83
C GLY A 169 6.95 16.87 0.39
N GLU A 170 5.78 17.50 0.33
CA GLU A 170 5.17 18.16 1.49
C GLU A 170 4.64 17.18 2.54
N LEU A 171 4.31 15.95 2.12
CA LEU A 171 3.78 14.90 2.99
C LEU A 171 4.84 13.87 3.38
N ILE A 172 5.79 13.58 2.48
CA ILE A 172 6.70 12.44 2.56
C ILE A 172 8.16 12.92 2.48
N ARG A 173 8.89 12.76 3.59
CA ARG A 173 10.33 13.00 3.68
C ARG A 173 11.12 11.74 3.29
N SER A 174 10.70 10.57 3.77
CA SER A 174 11.29 9.27 3.41
C SER A 174 10.26 8.13 3.51
N MET A 175 10.67 6.90 3.17
CA MET A 175 9.83 5.69 3.24
C MET A 175 9.20 5.45 4.61
N ALA A 176 9.88 5.91 5.67
CA ALA A 176 9.45 5.73 7.06
C ALA A 176 9.24 7.07 7.80
N ASP A 177 9.33 8.20 7.07
CA ASP A 177 9.15 9.53 7.62
C ASP A 177 8.20 10.36 6.76
N PHE A 178 6.95 10.44 7.20
CA PHE A 178 5.86 11.10 6.51
C PHE A 178 4.85 11.61 7.54
N THR A 179 4.04 12.59 7.13
CA THR A 179 2.98 13.11 7.99
C THR A 179 1.86 12.10 8.18
N ARG A 180 1.33 12.01 9.40
CA ARG A 180 0.10 11.28 9.73
C ARG A 180 -1.05 12.24 10.02
N ASP A 181 -0.90 13.52 9.69
CA ASP A 181 -1.98 14.51 9.77
C ASP A 181 -2.91 14.37 8.56
N PRO A 182 -4.16 13.88 8.74
CA PRO A 182 -5.11 13.76 7.64
C PRO A 182 -5.52 15.12 7.07
N ALA A 183 -5.43 16.21 7.85
CA ALA A 183 -5.73 17.55 7.34
C ALA A 183 -4.63 18.04 6.39
N ALA A 184 -3.35 17.76 6.68
CA ALA A 184 -2.25 18.01 5.75
C ALA A 184 -2.46 17.30 4.41
N LEU A 185 -2.75 15.99 4.44
CA LEU A 185 -3.00 15.21 3.22
C LEU A 185 -4.14 15.84 2.40
N ARG A 186 -5.28 16.16 3.03
CA ARG A 186 -6.42 16.77 2.34
C ARG A 186 -6.09 18.13 1.72
N ARG A 187 -5.29 18.97 2.40
CA ARG A 187 -4.85 20.27 1.85
C ARG A 187 -3.99 20.09 0.59
N VAL A 188 -3.03 19.16 0.61
CA VAL A 188 -2.19 18.87 -0.56
C VAL A 188 -3.03 18.31 -1.70
N ARG A 189 -3.93 17.36 -1.41
CA ARG A 189 -4.84 16.79 -2.40
C ARG A 189 -5.73 17.84 -3.07
N ALA A 190 -6.28 18.79 -2.31
CA ALA A 190 -7.08 19.88 -2.86
C ALA A 190 -6.27 20.73 -3.85
N ARG A 191 -5.01 21.06 -3.52
CA ARG A 191 -4.13 21.80 -4.44
C ARG A 191 -3.78 21.03 -5.71
N ILE A 192 -3.70 19.70 -5.66
CA ILE A 192 -3.55 18.87 -6.87
C ILE A 192 -4.78 19.02 -7.78
N ALA A 193 -5.99 18.95 -7.20
CA ALA A 193 -7.22 19.18 -7.96
C ALA A 193 -7.23 20.57 -8.61
N ASP A 194 -6.98 21.62 -7.83
CA ASP A 194 -6.95 23.00 -8.36
C ASP A 194 -5.87 23.19 -9.44
N ALA A 195 -4.75 22.45 -9.36
CA ALA A 195 -3.71 22.48 -10.40
C ALA A 195 -4.20 21.77 -11.68
N LEU A 196 -4.84 20.62 -11.56
CA LEU A 196 -5.37 19.86 -12.68
C LEU A 196 -6.52 20.58 -13.40
N GLU A 197 -7.33 21.36 -12.70
CA GLU A 197 -8.38 22.18 -13.31
C GLU A 197 -7.84 23.37 -14.12
N ARG A 198 -6.59 23.81 -13.84
CA ARG A 198 -5.95 24.94 -14.52
C ARG A 198 -5.09 24.55 -15.73
N LEU A 199 -4.73 23.27 -15.85
CA LEU A 199 -4.04 22.69 -17.01
C LEU A 199 -5.04 22.29 -18.10
#